data_AF-A0A151SMU6-F1
#
_entry.id   AF-A0A151SMU6-F1
#
_cell.length_a   1.000
_cell.length_b   1.000
_cell.length_c   1.000
_cell.angle_alpha   90.00
_cell.angle_beta   90.00
_cell.angle_gamma   90.00
#
_symmetry.space_group_name_H-M   'P 1'
#
loop_
_entity.id
_entity.type
_entity.pdbx_description
1 polymer ?
#
loop_
_entity_poly.entity_id
_entity_poly.type
_entity_poly.pdbx_seq_one_letter_code
_entity_poly.pdbx_strand_id
1 'polypeptide(L)'
;FSAEAISLEKSTVWETDGKTFEIWICPLVYSLIVYCNDIILRLCQDIILFKGEVAELLLPSIFVNISARKDLEIDLHKLICLQLKEHIFVESNKLMKSIQVVLNCLNELRIRHVMERSSFVPSRRDVSKVIKLI
;
A
#
# COMPACT_ATOMS: atom_id res chain seq x y z
N PHE A 1 18.61 -15.37 6.37
CA PHE A 1 17.48 -15.44 5.42
C PHE A 1 18.07 -15.44 4.02
N SER A 2 18.05 -16.57 3.30
CA SER A 2 18.29 -16.50 1.86
C SER A 2 17.02 -15.90 1.25
N ALA A 3 17.17 -14.80 0.54
CA ALA A 3 16.08 -14.11 -0.13
C ALA A 3 15.72 -14.89 -1.41
N GLU A 4 15.21 -16.11 -1.26
CA GLU A 4 14.39 -16.69 -2.32
C GLU A 4 13.18 -15.77 -2.47
N ALA A 5 13.00 -15.22 -3.67
CA ALA A 5 11.98 -14.21 -3.96
C ALA A 5 10.64 -14.65 -3.38
N ILE A 6 10.24 -13.99 -2.29
CA ILE A 6 8.95 -14.18 -1.65
C ILE A 6 7.93 -13.61 -2.64
N SER A 7 7.39 -14.47 -3.49
CA SER A 7 6.44 -14.04 -4.52
C SER A 7 5.13 -13.65 -3.85
N LEU A 8 4.63 -12.47 -4.19
CA LEU A 8 3.35 -11.95 -3.72
C LEU A 8 2.16 -12.82 -4.14
N GLU A 9 2.33 -13.61 -5.21
CA GLU A 9 1.34 -14.57 -5.69
C GLU A 9 1.20 -15.79 -4.77
N LYS A 10 2.21 -16.07 -3.92
CA LYS A 10 2.13 -17.14 -2.94
C LYS A 10 1.20 -16.70 -1.81
N SER A 11 0.08 -17.40 -1.66
CA SER A 11 -0.90 -17.20 -0.57
C SER A 11 -0.24 -17.21 0.83
N THR A 12 0.84 -17.98 1.01
CA THR A 12 1.57 -18.08 2.28
C THR A 12 2.12 -16.76 2.80
N VAL A 13 2.30 -15.74 1.97
CA VAL A 13 2.74 -14.39 2.38
C VAL A 13 1.63 -13.63 3.10
N TRP A 14 0.38 -13.86 2.70
CA TRP A 14 -0.80 -13.15 3.18
C TRP A 14 -1.44 -13.83 4.38
N GLU A 15 -1.28 -15.15 4.51
CA GLU A 15 -1.77 -15.94 5.63
C GLU A 15 -1.31 -15.39 6.98
N THR A 16 -2.26 -15.20 7.89
CA THR A 16 -2.03 -14.72 9.27
C THR A 16 -2.08 -15.82 10.31
N ASP A 17 -2.65 -16.99 9.97
CA ASP A 17 -2.87 -18.08 10.91
C ASP A 17 -1.55 -18.61 11.47
N GLY A 18 -1.51 -18.85 12.79
CA GLY A 18 -0.32 -19.32 13.49
C GLY A 18 0.90 -18.38 13.49
N LYS A 19 0.81 -17.16 12.98
CA LYS A 19 1.95 -16.21 12.90
C LYS A 19 1.87 -15.11 13.95
N THR A 20 3.03 -14.69 14.46
CA THR A 20 3.14 -13.40 15.16
C THR A 20 3.02 -12.26 14.15
N PHE A 21 2.75 -11.05 14.64
CA PHE A 21 2.62 -9.88 13.76
C PHE A 21 3.89 -9.66 12.93
N GLU A 22 5.07 -9.73 13.55
CA GLU A 22 6.37 -9.52 12.91
C GLU A 22 6.65 -10.58 11.83
N ILE A 23 6.30 -11.85 12.10
CA ILE A 23 6.46 -12.96 11.16
C ILE A 23 5.53 -12.80 9.93
N TRP A 24 4.41 -12.12 10.09
CA TRP A 24 3.48 -11.83 8.99
C TRP A 24 3.84 -10.54 8.23
N ILE A 25 4.03 -9.42 8.94
CA ILE A 25 4.17 -8.10 8.34
C ILE A 25 5.50 -7.94 7.59
N CYS A 26 6.62 -8.45 8.13
CA CYS A 26 7.92 -8.25 7.50
C CYS A 26 8.01 -8.91 6.12
N PRO A 27 7.65 -10.20 5.95
CA PRO A 27 7.66 -10.83 4.63
C PRO A 27 6.66 -10.19 3.65
N LEU A 28 5.48 -9.79 4.13
CA LEU A 28 4.47 -9.13 3.30
C LEU A 28 5.00 -7.80 2.75
N VAL A 29 5.53 -6.94 3.63
CA VAL A 29 6.04 -5.63 3.24
C VAL A 29 7.29 -5.77 2.36
N TYR A 30 8.18 -6.71 2.68
CA TYR A 30 9.35 -7.03 1.85
C TYR A 30 8.96 -7.43 0.43
N SER A 31 7.85 -8.16 0.28
CA SER A 31 7.34 -8.62 -1.02
C SER A 31 6.61 -7.53 -1.79
N LEU A 32 5.91 -6.62 -1.10
CA LEU A 32 5.17 -5.54 -1.74
C LEU A 32 6.08 -4.40 -2.23
N ILE A 33 7.17 -4.12 -1.51
CA ILE A 33 8.00 -2.94 -1.76
C ILE A 33 8.70 -2.96 -3.12
N VAL A 34 8.94 -4.15 -3.69
CA VAL A 34 9.54 -4.30 -5.03
C VAL A 34 8.67 -3.71 -6.14
N TYR A 35 7.36 -3.59 -5.91
CA TYR A 35 6.41 -3.03 -6.86
C TYR A 35 6.33 -1.50 -6.79
N CYS A 36 6.99 -0.87 -5.82
CA CYS A 36 7.05 0.59 -5.71
C CYS A 36 7.96 1.19 -6.79
N ASN A 37 7.52 2.32 -7.37
CA ASN A 37 8.38 3.13 -8.24
C ASN A 37 9.27 4.09 -7.43
N ASP A 38 8.90 4.39 -6.18
CA ASP A 38 9.72 5.23 -5.30
C ASP A 38 10.99 4.49 -4.87
N ILE A 39 12.15 5.04 -5.27
CA ILE A 39 13.47 4.50 -4.96
C ILE A 39 13.74 4.54 -3.45
N ILE A 40 13.28 5.58 -2.76
CA ILE A 40 13.49 5.74 -1.31
C ILE A 40 12.77 4.62 -0.56
N LEU A 41 11.53 4.30 -0.95
CA LEU A 41 10.83 3.14 -0.39
C LEU A 41 11.61 1.85 -0.67
N ARG A 42 12.03 1.61 -1.91
CA ARG A 42 12.77 0.38 -2.26
C ARG A 42 14.10 0.21 -1.50
N LEU A 43 14.79 1.29 -1.16
CA LEU A 43 16.00 1.23 -0.31
C LEU A 43 15.72 0.68 1.09
N CYS A 44 14.47 0.74 1.57
CA CYS A 44 14.09 0.20 2.86
C CYS A 44 13.85 -1.32 2.84
N GLN A 45 13.97 -2.00 1.70
CA GLN A 45 13.60 -3.41 1.57
C GLN A 45 14.31 -4.31 2.61
N ASP A 46 15.61 -4.17 2.78
CA ASP A 46 16.35 -5.03 3.71
C ASP A 46 16.10 -4.67 5.19
N ILE A 47 15.92 -3.38 5.52
CA ILE A 47 15.71 -2.95 6.92
C ILE A 47 14.38 -3.47 7.49
N ILE A 48 13.39 -3.70 6.63
CA ILE A 48 12.09 -4.29 6.99
C ILE A 48 12.25 -5.67 7.62
N LEU A 49 13.21 -6.49 7.16
CA LEU A 49 13.44 -7.83 7.71
C LEU A 49 14.00 -7.80 9.14
N PHE A 50 14.63 -6.70 9.54
CA PHE A 50 15.24 -6.56 10.87
C PHE A 50 14.36 -5.79 11.86
N LYS A 51 13.35 -5.05 11.39
CA LYS A 51 12.49 -4.20 12.23
C LYS A 51 11.02 -4.21 11.78
N GLY A 52 10.18 -4.98 12.48
CA GLY A 52 8.74 -5.06 12.19
C GLY A 52 7.99 -3.73 12.28
N GLU A 53 8.43 -2.82 13.16
CA GLU A 53 7.88 -1.46 13.25
C GLU A 53 8.11 -0.64 11.98
N VAL A 54 9.26 -0.84 11.32
CA VAL A 54 9.55 -0.20 10.03
C VAL A 54 8.65 -0.78 8.94
N ALA A 55 8.42 -2.09 8.97
CA ALA A 55 7.48 -2.75 8.06
C ALA A 55 6.06 -2.17 8.19
N GLU A 56 5.56 -2.08 9.43
CA GLU A 56 4.25 -1.51 9.76
C GLU A 56 4.13 -0.05 9.32
N LEU A 57 5.16 0.76 9.56
CA LEU A 57 5.21 2.18 9.18
C LEU A 57 5.17 2.37 7.65
N LEU A 58 5.86 1.52 6.90
CA LEU A 58 6.02 1.68 5.46
C LEU A 58 4.82 1.15 4.67
N LEU A 59 4.05 0.19 5.21
CA LEU A 59 2.96 -0.46 4.49
C LEU A 59 1.95 0.53 3.88
N PRO A 60 1.46 1.57 4.60
CA PRO A 60 0.53 2.54 4.01
C PRO A 60 1.14 3.33 2.84
N SER A 61 2.40 3.74 2.97
CA SER A 61 3.12 4.46 1.90
C SER A 61 3.33 3.59 0.67
N ILE A 62 3.60 2.30 0.87
CA ILE A 62 3.72 1.30 -0.20
C ILE A 62 2.39 1.14 -0.94
N PHE A 63 1.27 1.03 -0.22
CA PHE A 63 -0.07 0.93 -0.81
C PHE A 63 -0.40 2.14 -1.68
N VAL A 64 -0.14 3.35 -1.16
CA VAL A 64 -0.32 4.58 -1.93
C VAL A 64 0.55 4.57 -3.17
N ASN A 65 1.83 4.22 -3.06
CA ASN A 65 2.76 4.19 -4.18
C ASN A 65 2.32 3.20 -5.28
N ILE A 66 1.95 1.98 -4.90
CA ILE A 66 1.44 0.95 -5.82
C ILE A 66 0.14 1.40 -6.49
N SER A 67 -0.78 2.04 -5.75
CA SER A 67 -2.05 2.51 -6.32
C SER A 67 -1.89 3.64 -7.35
N ALA A 68 -0.86 4.47 -7.20
CA ALA A 68 -0.58 5.61 -8.07
C ALA A 68 0.12 5.22 -9.38
N ARG A 69 0.63 3.99 -9.49
CA ARG A 69 1.29 3.49 -10.69
C ARG A 69 0.26 3.19 -11.78
N LYS A 70 0.49 3.76 -12.96
CA LYS A 70 -0.32 3.57 -14.17
C LYS A 70 0.20 2.47 -15.09
N ASP A 71 1.44 2.06 -14.85
CA ASP A 71 2.21 1.08 -15.61
C ASP A 71 2.21 -0.31 -14.97
N LEU A 72 1.59 -0.47 -13.80
CA LEU A 72 1.29 -1.77 -13.24
C LEU A 72 0.16 -2.43 -14.00
N GLU A 73 0.29 -3.73 -14.25
CA GLU A 73 -0.80 -4.52 -14.79
C GLU A 73 -2.00 -4.46 -13.82
N ILE A 74 -3.20 -4.32 -14.39
CA ILE A 74 -4.48 -4.30 -13.65
C ILE A 74 -4.60 -5.52 -12.71
N ASP A 75 -3.86 -6.59 -13.01
CA ASP A 75 -3.87 -7.84 -12.28
C ASP A 75 -3.21 -7.76 -10.90
N LEU A 76 -2.27 -6.85 -10.65
CA LEU A 76 -1.66 -6.69 -9.32
C LEU A 76 -2.63 -6.06 -8.31
N HIS A 77 -3.40 -5.04 -8.71
CA HIS A 77 -4.40 -4.45 -7.82
C HIS A 77 -5.52 -5.44 -7.51
N LYS A 78 -5.94 -6.24 -8.49
CA LYS A 78 -6.90 -7.33 -8.28
C LYS A 78 -6.34 -8.39 -7.33
N LEU A 79 -5.08 -8.80 -7.51
CA LEU A 79 -4.41 -9.76 -6.64
C LEU A 79 -4.41 -9.27 -5.18
N ILE A 80 -3.98 -8.03 -4.94
CA ILE A 80 -3.96 -7.46 -3.58
C ILE A 80 -5.37 -7.46 -2.97
N CYS A 81 -6.38 -7.01 -3.72
CA CYS A 81 -7.77 -7.01 -3.25
C CYS A 81 -8.28 -8.42 -2.91
N LEU A 82 -7.94 -9.42 -3.74
CA LEU A 82 -8.31 -10.81 -3.50
C LEU A 82 -7.66 -11.34 -2.22
N GLN A 83 -6.35 -11.14 -2.07
CA GLN A 83 -5.60 -11.63 -0.91
C GLN A 83 -6.03 -10.96 0.40
N LEU A 84 -6.34 -9.66 0.38
CA LEU A 84 -6.90 -8.96 1.54
C LEU A 84 -8.26 -9.52 1.96
N LYS A 85 -9.12 -9.86 0.99
CA LYS A 85 -10.42 -10.47 1.26
C LYS A 85 -10.27 -11.88 1.83
N GLU A 86 -9.37 -12.69 1.26
CA GLU A 86 -9.21 -14.10 1.62
C GLU A 86 -8.47 -14.31 2.95
N HIS A 87 -7.52 -13.46 3.29
CA HIS A 87 -6.63 -13.67 4.45
C HIS A 87 -6.76 -12.64 5.57
N ILE A 88 -7.10 -11.39 5.25
CA ILE A 88 -7.10 -10.31 6.25
C ILE A 88 -8.50 -10.04 6.78
N PHE A 89 -9.48 -9.86 5.89
CA PHE A 89 -10.86 -9.53 6.24
C PHE A 89 -11.78 -10.75 6.38
N VAL A 90 -11.23 -11.86 6.88
CA VAL A 90 -11.96 -13.11 7.14
C VAL A 90 -12.16 -13.30 8.65
N GLU A 91 -13.31 -13.86 9.05
CA GLU A 91 -13.67 -14.05 10.48
C GLU A 91 -12.72 -14.98 11.27
N SER A 92 -12.04 -15.87 10.55
CA SER A 92 -11.02 -16.77 11.13
C SER A 92 -9.73 -16.03 11.50
N ASN A 93 -9.45 -14.85 10.94
CA ASN A 93 -8.24 -14.09 11.23
C ASN A 93 -8.24 -13.59 12.69
N LYS A 94 -7.35 -14.13 13.52
CA LYS A 94 -7.19 -13.74 14.93
C LYS A 94 -6.10 -12.69 15.16
N LEU A 95 -5.30 -12.36 14.14
CA LEU A 95 -4.22 -11.38 14.24
C LEU A 95 -4.77 -9.97 14.08
N MET A 96 -5.39 -9.42 15.14
CA MET A 96 -6.08 -8.11 15.10
C MET A 96 -5.24 -6.97 14.53
N LYS A 97 -3.93 -6.96 14.82
CA LYS A 97 -2.99 -5.94 14.34
C LYS A 97 -2.83 -5.95 12.81
N SER A 98 -3.01 -7.12 12.15
CA SER A 98 -3.03 -7.21 10.68
C SER A 98 -4.20 -6.45 10.07
N ILE A 99 -5.38 -6.55 10.68
CA ILE A 99 -6.58 -5.84 10.25
C ILE A 99 -6.38 -4.34 10.43
N GLN A 100 -5.85 -3.91 11.58
CA GLN A 100 -5.59 -2.50 11.88
C GLN A 100 -4.63 -1.86 10.88
N VAL A 101 -3.49 -2.49 10.58
CA VAL A 101 -2.52 -1.90 9.66
C VAL A 101 -3.07 -1.83 8.23
N VAL A 102 -3.85 -2.81 7.79
CA VAL A 102 -4.50 -2.75 6.46
C VAL A 102 -5.57 -1.65 6.42
N LEU A 103 -6.37 -1.49 7.47
CA LEU A 103 -7.31 -0.36 7.58
C LEU A 103 -6.58 0.99 7.53
N ASN A 104 -5.40 1.11 8.15
CA ASN A 104 -4.56 2.31 8.03
C ASN A 104 -4.13 2.57 6.59
N CYS A 105 -3.78 1.53 5.83
CA CYS A 105 -3.48 1.65 4.41
C CYS A 105 -4.67 2.17 3.60
N LEU A 106 -5.87 1.63 3.85
CA LEU A 106 -7.10 2.09 3.19
C LEU A 106 -7.45 3.54 3.56
N ASN A 107 -7.20 3.95 4.80
CA ASN A 107 -7.37 5.32 5.24
C ASN A 107 -6.42 6.27 4.51
N GLU A 108 -5.15 5.92 4.36
CA GLU A 108 -4.19 6.72 3.59
C GLU A 108 -4.59 6.86 2.12
N LEU A 109 -5.05 5.78 1.48
CA LEU A 109 -5.60 5.83 0.12
C LEU A 109 -6.79 6.80 0.03
N ARG A 110 -7.71 6.76 1.01
CA ARG A 110 -8.85 7.67 1.07
C ARG A 110 -8.41 9.12 1.21
N ILE A 111 -7.43 9.41 2.08
CA ILE A 111 -6.89 10.75 2.27
C ILE A 111 -6.29 11.26 0.96
N ARG A 112 -5.46 10.47 0.28
CA ARG A 112 -4.86 10.83 -1.01
C ARG A 112 -5.92 11.12 -2.07
N HIS A 113 -6.94 10.29 -2.17
CA HIS A 113 -8.06 10.52 -3.08
C HIS A 113 -8.79 11.85 -2.81
N VAL A 114 -9.03 12.17 -1.54
CA VAL A 114 -9.67 13.45 -1.16
C VAL A 114 -8.78 14.64 -1.48
N MET A 115 -7.47 14.55 -1.21
CA MET A 115 -6.49 15.61 -1.50
C MET A 115 -6.37 15.89 -3.00
N GLU A 116 -6.33 14.85 -3.82
CA GLU A 116 -6.30 15.01 -5.27
C GLU A 116 -7.57 15.73 -5.75
N ARG A 117 -8.76 15.32 -5.27
CA ARG A 117 -10.03 15.96 -5.65
C ARG A 117 -10.18 17.40 -5.17
N SER A 118 -9.62 17.75 -4.01
CA SER A 118 -9.67 19.13 -3.49
C SER A 118 -8.68 20.05 -4.20
N SER A 119 -7.56 19.52 -4.71
CA SER A 119 -6.62 20.26 -5.56
C SER A 119 -7.19 20.67 -6.93
N PHE A 120 -8.28 20.03 -7.36
CA PHE A 120 -9.01 20.35 -8.60
C PHE A 120 -10.01 21.51 -8.47
N VAL A 121 -10.12 22.18 -7.32
CA VAL A 121 -10.93 23.41 -7.25
C VAL A 121 -10.24 24.48 -8.10
N PRO A 122 -10.83 24.93 -9.22
CA PRO A 122 -10.24 26.01 -9.99
C PRO A 122 -10.21 27.24 -9.09
N SER A 123 -9.02 27.74 -8.78
CA SER A 123 -8.87 29.01 -8.09
C SER A 123 -9.62 30.07 -8.93
N ARG A 124 -10.55 30.81 -8.31
CA ARG A 124 -11.33 31.91 -8.93
C ARG A 124 -10.48 33.05 -9.53
N ARG A 125 -9.16 32.89 -9.69
CA ARG A 125 -8.24 33.91 -10.21
C ARG A 125 -8.04 33.91 -11.73
N ASP A 126 -8.61 32.96 -12.47
CA ASP A 126 -8.50 32.95 -13.94
C ASP A 126 -9.70 33.55 -14.69
N VAL A 127 -10.73 34.04 -13.99
CA VAL A 127 -11.89 34.69 -14.64
C VAL A 127 -11.60 36.15 -15.02
N SER A 128 -10.49 36.75 -14.55
CA SER A 128 -10.18 38.17 -14.82
C SER A 128 -9.42 38.44 -16.12
N LYS A 129 -9.07 37.42 -16.92
CA LYS A 129 -8.38 37.63 -18.21
C LYS A 129 -9.27 37.58 -19.45
N VAL A 130 -10.58 37.39 -19.30
CA VAL A 130 -11.50 37.23 -20.46
C VAL A 130 -12.27 38.51 -20.83
N ILE A 131 -12.24 39.59 -20.03
CA ILE A 131 -13.04 40.81 -20.30
C ILE A 131 -12.20 41.98 -20.84
N LYS A 132 -11.27 41.77 -21.78
CA LYS A 132 -10.54 42.89 -22.41
C LYS A 132 -10.23 42.72 -23.90
N LEU A 133 -11.18 42.18 -24.66
CA LEU A 133 -11.09 42.13 -26.12
C LEU A 133 -12.47 42.03 -26.79
N ILE A 134 -13.30 43.06 -26.60
CA ILE A 134 -14.31 43.53 -27.57
C ILE A 134 -14.35 45.06 -27.46
#